data_AF-A0A975B3C5-F1
#
_entry.id   AF-A0A975B3C5-F1
#
_cell.length_a   1.000
_cell.length_b   1.000
_cell.length_c   1.000
_cell.angle_alpha   90.00
_cell.angle_beta   90.00
_cell.angle_gamma   90.00
#
_symmetry.space_group_name_H-M   'P 1'
#
loop_
_entity.id
_entity.type
_entity.pdbx_description
1 polymer ?
#
loop_
_entity_poly.entity_id
_entity_poly.type
_entity_poly.pdbx_seq_one_letter_code
_entity_poly.pdbx_strand_id
1 'polypeptide(L)'
;MKHIRIAENFNINENAVVYHGNCLKLLNQIPDRSMQLIVTSPPYNIGKEYEKKLKLNDYIEQQAEVIKECARTLSEKGSICWQVGNYVDNGAIIPLDTVLYPIFKNLKLVMRNRIIWHFEHGLHCSKRFSGRYEAIIWFTRKTKNYIFNLDPVRVPQKYPAKKYFKGPKAGQYSCNPLGKNPGDIWNIPNVKSNHIEKTEHPCQYPVELIERLVLSMSDEDDWVLDPFLGTGSTVIAAIRHNRRGVGAEVIKKYVDIAAERIKKAIDGSLQTRPMNKPVYDPNKDNNKLTILPYGKNYVRS
;
A
#
# COMPACT_ATOMS: atom_id res chain seq x y z
N MET A 1 -26.60 -9.51 3.67
CA MET A 1 -25.16 -9.26 3.87
C MET A 1 -24.62 -10.37 4.76
N LYS A 2 -23.51 -11.02 4.41
CA LYS A 2 -22.86 -11.99 5.32
C LYS A 2 -22.51 -11.24 6.61
N HIS A 3 -22.85 -11.80 7.76
CA HIS A 3 -22.49 -11.21 9.05
C HIS A 3 -20.98 -11.40 9.24
N ILE A 4 -20.18 -10.39 8.88
CA ILE A 4 -18.71 -10.46 9.03
C ILE A 4 -18.38 -10.19 10.49
N ARG A 5 -17.82 -11.20 11.16
CA ARG A 5 -17.21 -11.06 12.49
C ARG A 5 -15.72 -10.79 12.32
N ILE A 6 -15.16 -10.02 13.25
CA ILE A 6 -13.71 -9.86 13.39
C ILE A 6 -13.22 -10.93 14.37
N ALA A 7 -12.44 -11.88 13.88
CA ALA A 7 -11.83 -12.93 14.67
C ALA A 7 -10.44 -12.52 15.19
N GLU A 8 -10.07 -13.05 16.35
CA GLU A 8 -8.77 -12.77 16.99
C GLU A 8 -7.67 -13.74 16.56
N ASN A 9 -8.04 -14.92 16.06
CA ASN A 9 -7.11 -15.95 15.57
C ASN A 9 -7.46 -16.33 14.13
N PHE A 10 -6.47 -16.81 13.39
CA PHE A 10 -6.69 -17.22 12.02
C PHE A 10 -7.50 -18.51 11.97
N ASN A 11 -8.57 -18.48 11.17
CA ASN A 11 -9.28 -19.66 10.73
C ASN A 11 -9.73 -19.42 9.28
N ILE A 12 -9.56 -20.41 8.42
CA ILE A 12 -9.82 -20.28 6.99
C ILE A 12 -11.27 -19.91 6.66
N ASN A 13 -12.22 -20.19 7.56
CA ASN A 13 -13.64 -19.90 7.41
C ASN A 13 -14.03 -18.47 7.82
N GLU A 14 -13.10 -17.72 8.42
CA GLU A 14 -13.32 -16.32 8.78
C GLU A 14 -13.22 -15.40 7.57
N ASN A 15 -13.68 -14.15 7.73
CA ASN A 15 -13.59 -13.13 6.69
C ASN A 15 -12.70 -11.96 7.09
N ALA A 16 -12.57 -11.70 8.39
CA ALA A 16 -11.75 -10.62 8.93
C ALA A 16 -11.04 -11.12 10.19
N VAL A 17 -9.71 -11.05 10.22
CA VAL A 17 -8.88 -11.47 11.35
C VAL A 17 -7.96 -10.33 11.76
N VAL A 18 -8.03 -9.95 13.03
CA VAL A 18 -7.12 -8.97 13.66
C VAL A 18 -6.45 -9.66 14.83
N TYR A 19 -5.23 -10.12 14.61
CA TYR A 19 -4.45 -10.85 15.61
C TYR A 19 -3.64 -9.89 16.47
N HIS A 20 -3.86 -9.91 17.79
CA HIS A 20 -3.04 -9.16 18.74
C HIS A 20 -1.80 -9.97 19.13
N GLY A 21 -0.65 -9.60 18.57
CA GLY A 21 0.63 -10.21 18.92
C GLY A 21 1.63 -10.27 17.78
N ASN A 22 2.69 -11.03 18.00
CA ASN A 22 3.80 -11.16 17.05
C ASN A 22 3.33 -11.79 15.73
N CYS A 23 3.74 -11.21 14.60
CA CYS A 23 3.32 -11.61 13.27
C CYS A 23 3.80 -13.02 12.87
N LEU A 24 4.96 -13.49 13.34
CA LEU A 24 5.42 -14.86 13.11
C LEU A 24 4.51 -15.87 13.80
N LYS A 25 3.95 -15.54 14.97
CA LYS A 25 2.96 -16.41 15.64
C LYS A 25 1.66 -16.52 14.83
N LEU A 26 1.20 -15.42 14.24
CA LEU A 26 0.06 -15.45 13.31
C LEU A 26 0.40 -16.26 12.05
N LEU A 27 1.55 -16.01 11.43
CA LEU A 27 1.99 -16.70 10.21
C LEU A 27 2.07 -18.22 10.41
N ASN A 28 2.47 -18.68 11.59
CA ASN A 28 2.46 -20.11 11.95
C ASN A 28 1.06 -20.74 11.96
N GLN A 29 -0.01 -19.95 12.16
CA GLN A 29 -1.39 -20.43 12.06
C GLN A 29 -1.87 -20.54 10.61
N ILE A 30 -1.19 -19.88 9.66
CA ILE A 30 -1.62 -19.78 8.27
C ILE A 30 -1.05 -20.96 7.46
N PRO A 31 -1.90 -21.75 6.78
CA PRO A 31 -1.46 -22.84 5.91
C PRO A 31 -0.58 -22.35 4.76
N ASP A 32 0.27 -23.24 4.28
CA ASP A 32 1.05 -23.02 3.06
C ASP A 32 0.12 -22.70 1.88
N ARG A 33 0.59 -21.82 0.99
CA ARG A 33 -0.08 -21.51 -0.29
C ARG A 33 -1.54 -21.04 -0.19
N SER A 34 -1.92 -20.42 0.92
CA SER A 34 -3.30 -19.98 1.19
C SER A 34 -3.56 -18.49 0.98
N MET A 35 -2.53 -17.64 0.90
CA MET A 35 -2.67 -16.18 0.82
C MET A 35 -2.49 -15.69 -0.62
N GLN A 36 -3.51 -15.04 -1.19
CA GLN A 36 -3.43 -14.55 -2.57
C GLN A 36 -2.63 -13.24 -2.66
N LEU A 37 -2.85 -12.32 -1.74
CA LEU A 37 -2.12 -11.06 -1.69
C LEU A 37 -1.53 -10.87 -0.31
N ILE A 38 -0.24 -10.57 -0.24
CA ILE A 38 0.41 -10.09 0.97
C ILE A 38 0.80 -8.64 0.70
N VAL A 39 0.28 -7.72 1.50
CA VAL A 39 0.58 -6.29 1.35
C VAL A 39 0.87 -5.71 2.72
N THR A 40 1.98 -4.99 2.83
CA THR A 40 2.40 -4.47 4.12
C THR A 40 3.37 -3.30 4.01
N SER A 41 3.57 -2.63 5.13
CA SER A 41 4.54 -1.58 5.38
C SER A 41 5.20 -1.89 6.73
N PRO A 42 6.36 -2.59 6.76
CA PRO A 42 7.01 -2.95 8.01
C PRO A 42 7.49 -1.70 8.76
N PRO A 43 7.69 -1.79 10.09
CA PRO A 43 8.32 -0.71 10.84
C PRO A 43 9.74 -0.44 10.31
N TYR A 44 10.05 0.80 9.96
CA TYR A 44 11.33 1.15 9.32
C TYR A 44 12.50 1.39 10.28
N ASN A 45 12.34 1.10 11.57
CA ASN A 45 13.41 1.28 12.57
C ASN A 45 13.99 2.72 12.56
N ILE A 46 13.14 3.73 12.35
CA ILE A 46 13.52 5.15 12.18
C ILE A 46 13.70 5.86 13.55
N GLY A 47 13.64 5.15 14.68
CA GLY A 47 13.82 5.78 16.00
C GLY A 47 12.75 6.83 16.32
N LYS A 48 11.49 6.59 15.89
CA LYS A 48 10.34 7.27 16.52
C LYS A 48 10.12 6.66 17.91
N GLU A 49 9.50 7.40 18.82
CA GLU A 49 9.42 7.25 20.30
C GLU A 49 9.24 5.85 20.94
N TYR A 50 9.17 4.77 20.17
CA TYR A 50 8.96 3.41 20.63
C TYR A 50 10.00 2.38 20.13
N GLU A 51 11.05 2.76 19.40
CA GLU A 51 12.07 1.81 18.93
C GLU A 51 13.49 2.29 19.25
N LYS A 52 14.26 1.49 20.00
CA LYS A 52 15.73 1.61 20.00
C LYS A 52 16.18 1.38 18.56
N LYS A 53 16.88 2.34 17.97
CA LYS A 53 17.44 2.24 16.60
C LYS A 53 18.27 0.95 16.51
N LEU A 54 17.68 -0.11 15.96
CA LEU A 54 18.37 -1.38 15.69
C LEU A 54 19.44 -1.12 14.62
N LYS A 55 20.48 -1.95 14.58
CA LYS A 55 21.42 -1.89 13.45
C LYS A 55 20.68 -2.31 12.19
N LEU A 56 21.07 -1.75 11.04
CA LEU A 56 20.44 -2.07 9.75
C LEU A 56 20.46 -3.58 9.47
N ASN A 57 21.51 -4.29 9.86
CA ASN A 57 21.61 -5.73 9.68
C ASN A 57 20.56 -6.49 10.50
N ASP A 58 20.39 -6.15 11.78
CA ASP A 58 19.37 -6.77 12.65
C ASP A 58 17.96 -6.56 12.05
N TYR A 59 17.70 -5.38 11.51
CA TYR A 59 16.44 -5.10 10.79
C TYR A 59 16.28 -6.00 9.55
N ILE A 60 17.32 -6.11 8.72
CA ILE A 60 17.29 -6.96 7.51
C ILE A 60 17.05 -8.42 7.87
N GLU A 61 17.68 -8.92 8.95
CA GLU A 61 17.50 -10.29 9.44
C GLU A 61 16.05 -10.53 9.91
N GLN A 62 15.49 -9.63 10.72
CA GLN A 62 14.09 -9.71 11.15
C GLN A 62 13.11 -9.68 9.97
N GLN A 63 13.36 -8.81 8.98
CA GLN A 63 12.56 -8.78 7.76
C GLN A 63 12.70 -10.08 6.97
N ALA A 64 13.90 -10.67 6.90
CA ALA A 64 14.12 -11.91 6.19
C ALA A 64 13.31 -13.08 6.77
N GLU A 65 13.19 -13.16 8.10
CA GLU A 65 12.35 -14.16 8.78
C GLU A 65 10.88 -14.03 8.39
N VAL A 66 10.34 -12.80 8.46
CA VAL A 66 8.93 -12.55 8.13
C VAL A 66 8.66 -12.75 6.64
N ILE A 67 9.56 -12.28 5.77
CA ILE A 67 9.44 -12.45 4.31
C ILE A 67 9.49 -13.94 3.94
N LYS A 68 10.32 -14.74 4.60
CA LYS A 68 10.38 -16.20 4.38
C LYS A 68 9.04 -16.86 4.68
N GLU A 69 8.43 -16.53 5.82
CA GLU A 69 7.11 -17.07 6.18
C GLU A 69 5.99 -16.54 5.28
N CYS A 70 6.04 -15.27 4.87
CA CYS A 70 5.13 -14.75 3.84
C CYS A 70 5.29 -15.51 2.51
N ALA A 71 6.52 -15.82 2.12
CA ALA A 71 6.80 -16.61 0.92
C ALA A 71 6.38 -18.08 1.07
N ARG A 72 6.17 -18.62 2.27
CA ARG A 72 5.57 -19.95 2.49
C ARG A 72 4.05 -19.90 2.28
N THR A 73 3.38 -18.92 2.89
CA THR A 73 1.92 -18.78 2.85
C THR A 73 1.38 -18.28 1.51
N LEU A 74 2.20 -17.60 0.70
CA LEU A 74 1.80 -17.07 -0.61
C LEU A 74 1.26 -18.16 -1.57
N SER A 75 0.10 -17.97 -2.16
CA SER A 75 -0.51 -18.92 -3.13
C SER A 75 0.36 -19.07 -4.40
N GLU A 76 0.06 -20.08 -5.23
CA GLU A 76 0.76 -20.29 -6.51
C GLU A 76 0.63 -19.11 -7.48
N LYS A 77 -0.51 -18.40 -7.43
CA LYS A 77 -0.81 -17.23 -8.27
C LYS A 77 -0.65 -15.91 -7.50
N GLY A 78 -0.11 -15.97 -6.29
CA GLY A 78 -0.11 -14.88 -5.34
C GLY A 78 0.93 -13.80 -5.61
N SER A 79 0.66 -12.62 -5.04
CA SER A 79 1.54 -11.46 -5.06
C SER A 79 1.95 -11.02 -3.66
N ILE A 80 3.20 -10.57 -3.52
CA ILE A 80 3.71 -9.86 -2.33
C ILE A 80 4.04 -8.44 -2.73
N CYS A 81 3.49 -7.47 -2.01
CA CYS A 81 3.75 -6.05 -2.15
C CYS A 81 4.33 -5.51 -0.85
N TRP A 82 5.63 -5.22 -0.88
CA TRP A 82 6.37 -4.76 0.30
C TRP A 82 6.66 -3.27 0.19
N GLN A 83 5.97 -2.46 1.00
CA GLN A 83 6.06 -1.01 0.95
C GLN A 83 7.12 -0.50 1.91
N VAL A 84 8.17 0.14 1.39
CA VAL A 84 9.31 0.61 2.18
C VAL A 84 9.77 2.00 1.77
N GLY A 85 10.22 2.76 2.77
CA GLY A 85 10.85 4.06 2.59
C GLY A 85 12.37 3.97 2.55
N ASN A 86 13.01 4.94 3.22
CA ASN A 86 14.46 5.02 3.32
C ASN A 86 14.89 4.92 4.78
N TYR A 87 16.00 4.25 5.01
CA TYR A 87 16.74 4.33 6.26
C TYR A 87 17.78 5.46 6.15
N VAL A 88 17.96 6.21 7.23
CA VAL A 88 18.91 7.33 7.28
C VAL A 88 19.97 7.06 8.34
N ASP A 89 21.22 7.04 7.91
CA ASP A 89 22.36 6.85 8.81
C ASP A 89 23.40 7.93 8.59
N ASN A 90 23.58 8.79 9.60
CA ASN A 90 24.52 9.92 9.56
C ASN A 90 24.44 10.75 8.26
N GLY A 91 23.23 10.97 7.74
CA GLY A 91 22.97 11.74 6.52
C GLY A 91 22.99 10.93 5.22
N ALA A 92 23.52 9.70 5.23
CA ALA A 92 23.42 8.78 4.11
C ALA A 92 22.01 8.20 4.00
N ILE A 93 21.51 8.12 2.77
CA ILE A 93 20.20 7.53 2.46
C ILE A 93 20.41 6.12 1.96
N ILE A 94 19.81 5.16 2.66
CA ILE A 94 19.82 3.76 2.30
C ILE A 94 18.40 3.39 1.87
N PRO A 95 18.15 3.19 0.56
CA PRO A 95 16.85 2.76 0.08
C PRO A 95 16.56 1.34 0.57
N LEU A 96 15.51 1.18 1.36
CA LEU A 96 15.20 -0.11 1.99
C LEU A 96 14.78 -1.16 0.96
N ASP A 97 14.17 -0.74 -0.14
CA ASP A 97 13.82 -1.59 -1.27
C ASP A 97 15.04 -2.24 -1.91
N THR A 98 16.16 -1.52 -2.03
CA THR A 98 17.41 -2.04 -2.58
C THR A 98 18.03 -3.11 -1.69
N VAL A 99 18.06 -2.89 -0.37
CA VAL A 99 18.69 -3.84 0.57
C VAL A 99 17.81 -5.05 0.85
N LEU A 100 16.49 -4.94 0.72
CA LEU A 100 15.57 -6.06 0.90
C LEU A 100 15.38 -6.91 -0.38
N TYR A 101 15.58 -6.36 -1.58
CA TYR A 101 15.44 -7.08 -2.84
C TYR A 101 16.16 -8.46 -2.88
N PRO A 102 17.42 -8.60 -2.40
CA PRO A 102 18.12 -9.88 -2.40
C PRO A 102 17.39 -10.99 -1.62
N ILE A 103 16.68 -10.65 -0.53
CA ILE A 103 15.91 -11.62 0.27
C ILE A 103 14.85 -12.29 -0.61
N PHE A 104 14.02 -11.49 -1.28
CA PHE A 104 12.98 -11.99 -2.19
C PHE A 104 13.58 -12.82 -3.34
N LYS A 105 14.70 -12.36 -3.90
CA LYS A 105 15.38 -13.06 -4.99
C LYS A 105 15.93 -14.42 -4.56
N ASN A 106 16.49 -14.51 -3.36
CA ASN A 106 17.02 -15.76 -2.78
C ASN A 106 15.90 -16.78 -2.54
N LEU A 107 14.70 -16.30 -2.19
CA LEU A 107 13.46 -17.11 -2.11
C LEU A 107 12.85 -17.45 -3.47
N LYS A 108 13.55 -17.17 -4.58
CA LYS A 108 13.15 -17.46 -5.97
C LYS A 108 11.87 -16.75 -6.42
N LEU A 109 11.49 -15.67 -5.75
CA LEU A 109 10.40 -14.81 -6.19
C LEU A 109 10.86 -13.95 -7.38
N VAL A 110 9.88 -13.54 -8.20
CA VAL A 110 10.08 -12.76 -9.42
C VAL A 110 9.51 -11.37 -9.21
N MET A 111 10.36 -10.35 -9.29
CA MET A 111 9.92 -8.96 -9.24
C MET A 111 9.15 -8.62 -10.51
N ARG A 112 8.00 -7.95 -10.35
CA ARG A 112 7.14 -7.51 -11.46
C ARG A 112 7.22 -6.01 -11.68
N ASN A 113 7.08 -5.22 -10.62
CA ASN A 113 7.35 -3.79 -10.66
C ASN A 113 8.00 -3.30 -9.36
N ARG A 114 8.71 -2.19 -9.50
CA ARG A 114 9.05 -1.28 -8.42
C ARG A 114 8.10 -0.09 -8.54
N ILE A 115 7.02 -0.09 -7.76
CA ILE A 115 6.00 0.96 -7.81
C ILE A 115 6.44 2.11 -6.89
N ILE A 116 6.41 3.33 -7.40
CA ILE A 116 6.74 4.54 -6.66
C ILE A 116 5.45 5.19 -6.18
N TRP A 117 5.22 5.16 -4.87
CA TRP A 117 4.15 5.91 -4.23
C TRP A 117 4.66 7.31 -3.93
N HIS A 118 4.18 8.28 -4.70
CA HIS A 118 4.51 9.70 -4.55
C HIS A 118 3.48 10.43 -3.69
N PHE A 119 3.97 11.26 -2.77
CA PHE A 119 3.16 12.14 -1.92
C PHE A 119 3.86 13.48 -1.71
N GLU A 120 3.08 14.55 -1.59
CA GLU A 120 3.61 15.92 -1.58
C GLU A 120 3.98 16.42 -0.17
N HIS A 121 3.35 15.87 0.87
CA HIS A 121 3.47 16.35 2.25
C HIS A 121 4.47 15.53 3.08
N GLY A 122 5.43 16.20 3.71
CA GLY A 122 6.41 15.54 4.56
C GLY A 122 7.41 16.52 5.19
N LEU A 123 8.28 15.98 6.05
CA LEU A 123 9.37 16.76 6.65
C LEU A 123 10.30 17.30 5.54
N HIS A 124 10.88 18.46 5.80
CA HIS A 124 11.83 19.12 4.91
C HIS A 124 13.26 18.89 5.38
N CYS A 125 14.19 18.85 4.42
CA CYS A 125 15.62 18.78 4.66
C CYS A 125 16.30 20.00 4.02
N SER A 126 17.31 20.56 4.69
CA SER A 126 18.09 21.71 4.18
C SER A 126 19.36 21.29 3.43
N LYS A 127 19.96 20.15 3.80
CA LYS A 127 21.24 19.67 3.24
C LYS A 127 21.08 18.68 2.07
N ARG A 128 19.85 18.41 1.61
CA ARG A 128 19.51 17.51 0.49
C ARG A 128 18.06 17.70 0.06
N PHE A 129 17.69 17.15 -1.10
CA PHE A 129 16.28 17.08 -1.50
C PHE A 129 15.46 16.25 -0.51
N SER A 130 14.27 16.75 -0.21
CA SER A 130 13.36 16.11 0.73
C SER A 130 12.71 14.89 0.05
N GLY A 131 12.62 13.76 0.76
CA GLY A 131 11.96 12.56 0.24
C GLY A 131 10.46 12.83 0.03
N ARG A 132 9.95 12.50 -1.16
CA ARG A 132 8.55 12.67 -1.56
C ARG A 132 7.97 11.41 -2.20
N TYR A 133 8.59 10.29 -1.92
CA TYR A 133 8.08 9.00 -2.34
C TYR A 133 8.55 7.90 -1.41
N GLU A 134 7.83 6.80 -1.46
CA GLU A 134 8.24 5.49 -0.95
C GLU A 134 8.04 4.46 -2.06
N ALA A 135 8.68 3.29 -1.94
CA ALA A 135 8.62 2.24 -2.95
C ALA A 135 7.76 1.07 -2.47
N ILE A 136 7.00 0.47 -3.38
CA ILE A 136 6.36 -0.83 -3.20
C ILE A 136 7.05 -1.79 -4.15
N ILE A 137 7.79 -2.75 -3.61
CA ILE A 137 8.39 -3.81 -4.42
C ILE A 137 7.38 -4.95 -4.55
N TRP A 138 6.92 -5.18 -5.78
CA TRP A 138 5.93 -6.22 -6.10
C TRP A 138 6.64 -7.46 -6.64
N PHE A 139 6.44 -8.58 -5.95
CA PHE A 139 6.92 -9.89 -6.31
C PHE A 139 5.79 -10.89 -6.49
N THR A 140 6.02 -11.90 -7.32
CA THR A 140 5.17 -13.09 -7.44
C THR A 140 6.03 -14.34 -7.31
N ARG A 141 5.38 -15.50 -7.23
CA ARG A 141 6.07 -16.76 -7.55
C ARG A 141 6.53 -16.79 -9.00
N LYS A 142 7.43 -17.73 -9.31
CA LYS A 142 7.90 -17.99 -10.68
C LYS A 142 6.80 -18.69 -11.48
N THR A 143 5.81 -17.93 -11.90
CA THR A 143 4.69 -18.37 -12.74
C THR A 143 4.37 -17.33 -13.80
N LYS A 144 3.71 -17.74 -14.89
CA LYS A 144 3.11 -16.83 -15.87
C LYS A 144 1.64 -16.51 -15.56
N ASN A 145 1.02 -17.26 -14.63
CA ASN A 145 -0.42 -17.23 -14.36
C ASN A 145 -0.75 -16.55 -13.02
N TYR A 146 0.06 -15.57 -12.59
CA TYR A 146 -0.26 -14.78 -11.42
C TYR A 146 -1.48 -13.88 -11.71
N ILE A 147 -2.27 -13.55 -10.68
CA ILE A 147 -3.46 -12.71 -10.86
C ILE A 147 -3.02 -11.26 -11.10
N PHE A 148 -3.49 -10.66 -12.19
CA PHE A 148 -3.34 -9.24 -12.47
C PHE A 148 -4.54 -8.66 -13.22
N ASN A 149 -5.46 -8.04 -12.48
CA ASN A 149 -6.70 -7.43 -12.99
C ASN A 149 -6.47 -5.94 -13.26
N LEU A 150 -6.16 -5.59 -14.51
CA LEU A 150 -5.86 -4.20 -14.88
C LEU A 150 -7.09 -3.30 -14.90
N ASP A 151 -8.22 -3.83 -15.37
CA ASP A 151 -9.41 -3.02 -15.68
C ASP A 151 -10.00 -2.28 -14.46
N PRO A 152 -10.13 -2.91 -13.27
CA PRO A 152 -10.62 -2.23 -12.06
C PRO A 152 -9.74 -1.09 -11.55
N VAL A 153 -8.48 -1.03 -11.99
CA VAL A 153 -7.48 -0.07 -11.51
C VAL A 153 -7.02 0.92 -12.58
N ARG A 154 -7.71 0.94 -13.72
CA ARG A 154 -7.45 1.95 -14.75
C ARG A 154 -7.74 3.35 -14.23
N VAL A 155 -6.99 4.30 -14.78
CA VAL A 155 -7.15 5.73 -14.48
C VAL A 155 -7.53 6.49 -15.74
N PRO A 156 -8.19 7.65 -15.61
CA PRO A 156 -8.52 8.49 -16.75
C PRO A 156 -7.31 8.77 -17.64
N GLN A 157 -7.53 8.74 -18.95
CA GLN A 157 -6.49 9.15 -19.89
C GLN A 157 -6.34 10.66 -19.90
N LYS A 158 -5.09 11.15 -20.01
CA LYS A 158 -4.85 12.59 -20.15
C LYS A 158 -5.47 13.17 -21.42
N TYR A 159 -5.43 12.40 -22.51
CA TYR A 159 -6.02 12.75 -23.80
C TYR A 159 -7.10 11.72 -24.14
N PRO A 160 -8.34 11.92 -23.65
CA PRO A 160 -9.45 11.07 -24.05
C PRO A 160 -9.65 11.15 -25.57
N ALA A 161 -10.26 10.14 -26.17
CA ALA A 161 -10.56 10.10 -27.61
C ALA A 161 -9.36 9.98 -28.57
N LYS A 162 -8.18 9.53 -28.10
CA LYS A 162 -7.05 9.23 -29.00
C LYS A 162 -7.47 8.16 -30.01
N LYS A 163 -7.31 8.47 -31.30
CA LYS A 163 -7.59 7.57 -32.42
C LYS A 163 -6.31 7.02 -33.01
N TYR A 164 -6.40 5.84 -33.64
CA TYR A 164 -5.31 5.34 -34.46
C TYR A 164 -5.04 6.34 -35.60
N PHE A 165 -3.77 6.72 -35.76
CA PHE A 165 -3.36 7.69 -36.77
C PHE A 165 -3.15 7.06 -38.17
N LYS A 166 -2.75 5.79 -38.22
CA LYS A 166 -2.48 5.03 -39.45
C LYS A 166 -2.92 3.58 -39.32
N GLY A 167 -3.04 2.89 -40.46
CA GLY A 167 -3.36 1.46 -40.56
C GLY A 167 -4.86 1.17 -40.67
N PRO A 168 -5.26 -0.11 -40.64
CA PRO A 168 -6.63 -0.55 -40.93
C PRO A 168 -7.68 -0.02 -39.94
N LYS A 169 -7.24 0.44 -38.76
CA LYS A 169 -8.09 1.00 -37.70
C LYS A 169 -8.02 2.54 -37.63
N ALA A 170 -7.41 3.20 -38.62
CA ALA A 170 -7.29 4.66 -38.62
C ALA A 170 -8.68 5.33 -38.44
N GLY A 171 -8.74 6.34 -37.57
CA GLY A 171 -10.00 6.99 -37.21
C GLY A 171 -10.83 6.29 -36.11
N GLN A 172 -10.51 5.04 -35.75
CA GLN A 172 -11.10 4.36 -34.60
C GLN A 172 -10.37 4.72 -33.30
N TYR A 173 -11.06 4.64 -32.16
CA TYR A 173 -10.45 4.88 -30.86
C TYR A 173 -9.38 3.84 -30.54
N SER A 174 -8.20 4.30 -30.15
CA SER A 174 -7.07 3.44 -29.75
C SER A 174 -6.99 3.25 -28.23
N CYS A 175 -7.75 4.04 -27.48
CA CYS A 175 -7.79 3.97 -26.03
C CYS A 175 -8.78 2.91 -25.53
N ASN A 176 -8.43 2.21 -24.45
CA ASN A 176 -9.40 1.38 -23.74
C ASN A 176 -10.45 2.31 -23.07
N PRO A 177 -11.76 2.02 -23.21
CA PRO A 177 -12.84 2.86 -22.71
C PRO A 177 -12.83 3.02 -21.19
N LEU A 178 -12.29 2.06 -20.45
CA LEU A 178 -12.17 2.09 -18.99
C LEU A 178 -10.98 2.95 -18.51
N GLY A 179 -10.14 3.45 -19.43
CA GLY A 179 -8.98 4.29 -19.11
C GLY A 179 -7.63 3.66 -19.42
N LYS A 180 -6.55 4.32 -19.00
CA LYS A 180 -5.17 3.81 -19.19
C LYS A 180 -4.72 2.99 -17.99
N ASN A 181 -3.67 2.19 -18.21
CA ASN A 181 -2.90 1.61 -17.11
C ASN A 181 -2.40 2.76 -16.19
N PRO A 182 -2.54 2.61 -14.85
CA PRO A 182 -2.07 3.63 -13.90
C PRO A 182 -0.56 3.90 -13.98
N GLY A 183 0.21 2.98 -14.58
CA GLY A 183 1.66 2.98 -14.52
C GLY A 183 2.14 2.54 -13.13
N ASP A 184 3.42 2.71 -12.88
CA ASP A 184 4.09 2.39 -11.62
C ASP A 184 4.54 3.63 -10.84
N ILE A 185 3.99 4.81 -11.17
CA ILE A 185 4.14 6.04 -10.36
C ILE A 185 2.75 6.48 -9.91
N TRP A 186 2.48 6.35 -8.62
CA TRP A 186 1.17 6.57 -8.03
C TRP A 186 1.17 7.82 -7.16
N ASN A 187 0.46 8.85 -7.62
CA ASN A 187 0.26 10.09 -6.88
C ASN A 187 -0.94 9.93 -5.95
N ILE A 188 -0.70 9.51 -4.72
CA ILE A 188 -1.74 9.28 -3.70
C ILE A 188 -1.30 10.02 -2.43
N PRO A 189 -2.12 10.91 -1.84
CA PRO A 189 -1.76 11.62 -0.61
C PRO A 189 -1.47 10.66 0.54
N ASN A 190 -0.52 11.00 1.40
CA ASN A 190 -0.30 10.27 2.64
C ASN A 190 -1.30 10.68 3.72
N VAL A 191 -1.55 9.77 4.68
CA VAL A 191 -2.49 10.02 5.78
C VAL A 191 -1.80 10.88 6.85
N LYS A 192 -1.86 12.20 6.67
CA LYS A 192 -1.30 13.20 7.59
C LYS A 192 -2.27 14.35 7.84
N SER A 193 -2.06 15.06 8.95
CA SER A 193 -2.81 16.27 9.32
C SER A 193 -4.34 16.07 9.20
N ASN A 194 -5.03 16.84 8.35
CA ASN A 194 -6.48 16.83 8.20
C ASN A 194 -7.00 15.73 7.24
N HIS A 195 -6.19 14.72 6.93
CA HIS A 195 -6.64 13.61 6.09
C HIS A 195 -7.80 12.87 6.77
N ILE A 196 -8.87 12.56 6.02
CA ILE A 196 -10.11 11.98 6.56
C ILE A 196 -9.90 10.63 7.28
N GLU A 197 -8.89 9.88 6.83
CA GLU A 197 -8.52 8.59 7.41
C GLU A 197 -7.52 8.71 8.57
N LYS A 198 -7.14 9.92 9.00
CA LYS A 198 -6.10 10.12 10.01
C LYS A 198 -6.52 9.55 11.36
N THR A 199 -5.70 8.63 11.85
CA THR A 199 -5.75 8.11 13.21
C THR A 199 -4.52 8.55 14.00
N GLU A 200 -4.45 8.13 15.25
CA GLU A 200 -3.27 8.32 16.11
C GLU A 200 -2.02 7.60 15.58
N HIS A 201 -2.16 6.62 14.67
CA HIS A 201 -1.02 5.92 14.10
C HIS A 201 -0.13 6.86 13.27
N PRO A 202 1.19 6.88 13.51
CA PRO A 202 2.09 7.87 12.92
C PRO A 202 2.39 7.64 11.44
N CYS A 203 2.30 6.39 10.98
CA CYS A 203 2.73 5.95 9.65
C CYS A 203 1.65 5.09 8.96
N GLN A 204 0.39 5.56 8.97
CA GLN A 204 -0.71 4.85 8.29
C GLN A 204 -0.66 5.11 6.78
N TYR A 205 -0.68 4.07 5.95
CA TYR A 205 -0.92 4.23 4.52
C TYR A 205 -2.45 4.35 4.24
N PRO A 206 -2.84 5.11 3.19
CA PRO A 206 -4.24 5.33 2.85
C PRO A 206 -4.89 4.06 2.29
N VAL A 207 -6.18 3.87 2.56
CA VAL A 207 -6.95 2.72 2.05
C VAL A 207 -6.91 2.67 0.51
N GLU A 208 -6.98 3.81 -0.17
CA GLU A 208 -6.90 3.89 -1.65
C GLU A 208 -5.63 3.22 -2.22
N LEU A 209 -4.48 3.36 -1.55
CA LEU A 209 -3.23 2.75 -2.00
C LEU A 209 -3.35 1.22 -2.03
N ILE A 210 -4.00 0.66 -1.01
CA ILE A 210 -4.16 -0.78 -0.86
C ILE A 210 -5.33 -1.30 -1.69
N GLU A 211 -6.42 -0.55 -1.82
CA GLU A 211 -7.54 -0.91 -2.71
C GLU A 211 -7.05 -1.17 -4.13
N ARG A 212 -6.12 -0.33 -4.64
CA ARG A 212 -5.51 -0.56 -5.95
C ARG A 212 -4.75 -1.89 -6.02
N LEU A 213 -4.04 -2.29 -4.97
CA LEU A 213 -3.33 -3.56 -4.92
C LEU A 213 -4.28 -4.75 -4.80
N VAL A 214 -5.28 -4.65 -3.92
CA VAL A 214 -6.33 -5.67 -3.74
C VAL A 214 -7.06 -5.93 -5.05
N LEU A 215 -7.59 -4.88 -5.68
CA LEU A 215 -8.35 -4.98 -6.92
C LEU A 215 -7.53 -5.51 -8.09
N SER A 216 -6.22 -5.21 -8.13
CA SER A 216 -5.36 -5.67 -9.21
C SER A 216 -4.75 -7.05 -8.98
N MET A 217 -4.62 -7.56 -7.76
CA MET A 217 -3.82 -8.76 -7.48
C MET A 217 -4.60 -9.89 -6.77
N SER A 218 -5.92 -9.73 -6.61
CA SER A 218 -6.82 -10.72 -6.01
C SER A 218 -8.20 -10.69 -6.64
N ASP A 219 -8.91 -11.80 -6.57
CA ASP A 219 -10.33 -11.96 -6.93
C ASP A 219 -11.20 -11.97 -5.66
N GLU A 220 -12.53 -12.00 -5.81
CA GLU A 220 -13.43 -12.09 -4.65
C GLU A 220 -13.18 -13.36 -3.83
N ASP A 221 -13.49 -13.32 -2.53
CA ASP A 221 -13.24 -14.37 -1.53
C ASP A 221 -11.75 -14.72 -1.26
N ASP A 222 -10.80 -14.20 -2.03
CA ASP A 222 -9.37 -14.38 -1.78
C ASP A 222 -8.91 -13.77 -0.44
N TRP A 223 -7.86 -14.34 0.14
CA TRP A 223 -7.22 -13.83 1.35
C TRP A 223 -6.14 -12.78 1.06
N VAL A 224 -6.24 -11.65 1.77
CA VAL A 224 -5.26 -10.57 1.81
C VAL A 224 -4.64 -10.50 3.20
N LEU A 225 -3.32 -10.64 3.28
CA LEU A 225 -2.56 -10.67 4.52
C LEU A 225 -1.70 -9.41 4.70
N ASP A 226 -1.69 -8.87 5.92
CA ASP A 226 -0.74 -7.88 6.40
C ASP A 226 -0.05 -8.31 7.71
N PRO A 227 1.22 -8.73 7.69
CA PRO A 227 1.95 -9.08 8.91
C PRO A 227 2.18 -7.89 9.85
N PHE A 228 2.01 -6.64 9.40
CA PHE A 228 2.22 -5.41 10.18
C PHE A 228 1.01 -4.49 10.04
N LEU A 229 -0.14 -4.98 10.51
CA LEU A 229 -1.47 -4.46 10.20
C LEU A 229 -1.67 -2.98 10.58
N GLY A 230 -0.99 -2.50 11.62
CA GLY A 230 -1.17 -1.15 12.13
C GLY A 230 -2.63 -0.92 12.49
N THR A 231 -3.26 0.02 11.79
CA THR A 231 -4.66 0.41 12.02
C THR A 231 -5.66 -0.19 11.03
N GLY A 232 -5.29 -1.27 10.33
CA GLY A 232 -6.27 -2.10 9.63
C GLY A 232 -6.54 -1.74 8.17
N SER A 233 -5.81 -0.79 7.56
CA SER A 233 -6.07 -0.33 6.19
C SER A 233 -6.08 -1.47 5.15
N THR A 234 -5.25 -2.51 5.32
CA THR A 234 -5.28 -3.71 4.44
C THR A 234 -6.56 -4.51 4.56
N VAL A 235 -6.98 -4.85 5.79
CA VAL A 235 -8.20 -5.63 6.03
C VAL A 235 -9.44 -4.84 5.58
N ILE A 236 -9.44 -3.53 5.80
CA ILE A 236 -10.49 -2.62 5.32
C ILE A 236 -10.59 -2.66 3.79
N ALA A 237 -9.47 -2.52 3.08
CA ALA A 237 -9.44 -2.59 1.61
C ALA A 237 -9.95 -3.95 1.11
N ALA A 238 -9.56 -5.05 1.75
CA ALA A 238 -10.03 -6.39 1.39
C ALA A 238 -11.56 -6.52 1.53
N ILE A 239 -12.10 -6.22 2.71
CA ILE A 239 -13.53 -6.39 3.01
C ILE A 239 -14.42 -5.53 2.12
N ARG A 240 -14.01 -4.27 1.84
CA ARG A 240 -14.75 -3.35 0.97
C ARG A 240 -14.95 -3.89 -0.45
N HIS A 241 -14.06 -4.77 -0.89
CA HIS A 241 -14.10 -5.39 -2.21
C HIS A 241 -14.45 -6.88 -2.12
N ASN A 242 -15.15 -7.36 -1.10
CA ASN A 242 -15.55 -8.77 -0.97
C ASN A 242 -14.37 -9.76 -0.94
N ARG A 243 -13.20 -9.33 -0.44
CA ARG A 243 -12.06 -10.21 -0.12
C ARG A 243 -12.02 -10.45 1.39
N ARG A 244 -11.24 -11.43 1.80
CA ARG A 244 -10.97 -11.73 3.21
C ARG A 244 -9.68 -11.05 3.64
N GLY A 245 -9.63 -10.56 4.87
CA GLY A 245 -8.47 -9.83 5.39
C GLY A 245 -7.95 -10.45 6.68
N VAL A 246 -6.63 -10.58 6.80
CA VAL A 246 -5.95 -11.01 8.02
C VAL A 246 -4.74 -10.13 8.29
N GLY A 247 -4.46 -9.83 9.56
CA GLY A 247 -3.17 -9.24 9.92
C GLY A 247 -2.86 -9.29 11.40
N ALA A 248 -1.59 -9.00 11.73
CA ALA A 248 -1.08 -8.95 13.09
C ALA A 248 -0.67 -7.54 13.49
N GLU A 249 -0.92 -7.18 14.75
CA GLU A 249 -0.44 -5.95 15.36
C GLU A 249 -0.08 -6.21 16.83
N VAL A 250 1.08 -5.71 17.27
CA VAL A 250 1.62 -5.97 18.61
C VAL A 250 1.15 -4.93 19.63
N ILE A 251 0.79 -3.74 19.18
CA ILE A 251 0.33 -2.64 20.03
C ILE A 251 -1.19 -2.71 20.16
N LYS A 252 -1.67 -3.07 21.34
CA LYS A 252 -3.12 -3.19 21.64
C LYS A 252 -3.95 -1.99 21.21
N LYS A 253 -3.42 -0.77 21.39
CA LYS A 253 -4.08 0.47 20.94
C LYS A 253 -4.37 0.48 19.43
N TYR A 254 -3.43 0.01 18.62
CA TYR A 254 -3.60 -0.05 17.17
C TYR A 254 -4.51 -1.21 16.75
N VAL A 255 -4.48 -2.33 17.46
CA VAL A 255 -5.47 -3.41 17.33
C VAL A 255 -6.90 -2.89 17.53
N ASP A 256 -7.12 -2.09 18.57
CA ASP A 256 -8.44 -1.54 18.90
C ASP A 256 -8.94 -0.57 17.82
N ILE A 257 -8.06 0.33 17.37
CA ILE A 257 -8.36 1.24 16.26
C ILE A 257 -8.65 0.45 14.97
N ALA A 258 -7.86 -0.60 14.68
CA ALA A 258 -8.09 -1.45 13.52
C ALA A 258 -9.46 -2.11 13.59
N ALA A 259 -9.81 -2.72 14.73
CA ALA A 259 -11.11 -3.38 14.92
C ALA A 259 -12.29 -2.40 14.76
N GLU A 260 -12.20 -1.20 15.34
CA GLU A 260 -13.23 -0.17 15.19
C GLU A 260 -13.38 0.27 13.73
N ARG A 261 -12.27 0.53 13.04
CA ARG A 261 -12.30 0.93 11.63
C ARG A 261 -12.81 -0.16 10.71
N ILE A 262 -12.45 -1.42 10.97
CA ILE A 262 -12.94 -2.58 10.21
C ILE A 262 -14.44 -2.75 10.44
N LYS A 263 -14.93 -2.58 11.67
CA LYS A 263 -16.37 -2.58 11.96
C LYS A 263 -17.11 -1.50 11.16
N LYS A 264 -16.57 -0.27 11.15
CA LYS A 264 -17.06 0.83 10.31
C LYS A 264 -16.99 0.54 8.80
N ALA A 265 -16.02 -0.28 8.36
CA ALA A 265 -15.93 -0.67 6.95
C ALA A 265 -17.03 -1.69 6.59
N ILE A 266 -17.30 -2.64 7.50
CA ILE A 266 -18.34 -3.67 7.35
C ILE A 266 -19.74 -3.05 7.31
N ASP A 267 -20.01 -2.05 8.17
CA ASP A 267 -21.30 -1.36 8.22
C ASP A 267 -21.46 -0.27 7.13
N GLY A 268 -20.40 -0.02 6.34
CA GLY A 268 -20.40 0.98 5.26
C GLY A 268 -20.28 2.43 5.73
N SER A 269 -20.07 2.69 7.03
CA SER A 269 -19.96 4.04 7.59
C SER A 269 -18.54 4.62 7.57
N LEU A 270 -17.51 3.79 7.32
CA LEU A 270 -16.12 4.25 7.29
C LEU A 270 -15.89 5.20 6.12
N GLN A 271 -15.52 6.43 6.46
CA GLN A 271 -15.08 7.40 5.48
C GLN A 271 -13.64 7.11 5.06
N THR A 272 -13.43 6.94 3.76
CA THR A 272 -12.10 6.84 3.13
C THR A 272 -12.00 7.84 1.99
N ARG A 273 -10.77 8.15 1.57
CA ARG A 273 -10.57 8.90 0.33
C ARG A 273 -10.93 7.99 -0.84
N PRO A 274 -11.91 8.36 -1.70
CA PRO A 274 -12.27 7.52 -2.84
C PRO A 274 -11.12 7.36 -3.83
N MET A 275 -11.01 6.17 -4.42
CA MET A 275 -10.04 5.89 -5.47
C MET A 275 -10.24 6.86 -6.65
N ASN A 276 -9.13 7.38 -7.18
CA ASN A 276 -9.09 8.34 -8.30
C ASN A 276 -9.61 9.75 -7.97
N LYS A 277 -9.94 10.06 -6.71
CA LYS A 277 -10.16 11.45 -6.31
C LYS A 277 -8.89 12.26 -6.67
N PRO A 278 -9.00 13.42 -7.33
CA PRO A 278 -7.83 14.26 -7.59
C PRO A 278 -7.18 14.73 -6.28
N VAL A 279 -5.85 14.90 -6.29
CA VAL A 279 -5.15 15.58 -5.18
C VAL A 279 -5.69 17.00 -5.09
N TYR A 280 -5.90 17.50 -3.87
CA TYR A 280 -6.42 18.84 -3.63
C TYR A 280 -5.52 19.89 -4.32
N ASP A 281 -6.14 20.79 -5.09
CA ASP A 281 -5.46 21.86 -5.80
C ASP A 281 -5.97 23.22 -5.27
N PRO A 282 -5.19 23.90 -4.43
CA PRO A 282 -5.62 25.15 -3.79
C PRO A 282 -5.95 26.26 -4.80
N ASN A 283 -5.42 26.21 -6.02
CA ASN A 283 -5.67 27.21 -7.06
C ASN A 283 -7.02 27.00 -7.77
N LYS A 284 -7.54 25.77 -7.79
CA LYS A 284 -8.85 25.45 -8.38
C LYS A 284 -10.01 25.70 -7.41
N ASP A 285 -9.74 25.58 -6.11
CA ASP A 285 -10.77 25.65 -5.06
C ASP A 285 -10.94 27.07 -4.44
N ASN A 286 -10.45 28.11 -5.14
CA ASN A 286 -10.71 29.53 -4.84
C ASN A 286 -10.43 29.96 -3.38
N ASN A 287 -9.39 29.40 -2.77
CA ASN A 287 -9.09 29.64 -1.35
C ASN A 287 -8.28 30.93 -1.14
N LYS A 288 -8.73 31.81 -0.22
CA LYS A 288 -8.13 33.12 0.09
C LYS A 288 -6.67 33.06 0.59
N LEU A 289 -6.19 31.87 0.97
CA LEU A 289 -4.83 31.60 1.45
C LEU A 289 -3.80 31.33 0.33
N THR A 290 -4.20 31.43 -0.95
CA THR A 290 -3.30 31.28 -2.11
C THR A 290 -2.50 32.54 -2.44
N ILE A 291 -2.69 33.63 -1.69
CA ILE A 291 -1.91 34.85 -1.85
C ILE A 291 -0.51 34.60 -1.28
N LEU A 292 0.46 34.42 -2.18
CA LEU A 292 1.87 34.35 -1.81
C LEU A 292 2.27 35.65 -1.07
N PRO A 293 3.04 35.56 0.03
CA PRO A 293 3.51 36.75 0.75
C PRO A 293 4.49 37.60 -0.07
N TYR A 294 5.00 37.07 -1.18
CA TYR A 294 5.84 37.78 -2.14
C TYR A 294 5.00 38.01 -3.40
N GLY A 295 4.73 39.28 -3.73
CA GLY A 295 3.88 39.68 -4.85
C GLY A 295 4.35 39.11 -6.21
N LYS A 296 3.52 39.31 -7.25
CA LYS A 296 3.62 38.75 -8.62
C LYS A 296 4.97 38.86 -9.38
N ASN A 297 6.03 39.40 -8.78
CA ASN A 297 7.33 39.66 -9.41
C ASN A 297 8.43 38.65 -9.04
N TYR A 298 8.10 37.40 -8.68
CA TYR A 298 9.12 36.36 -8.55
C TYR A 298 9.37 35.69 -9.90
N VAL A 299 10.03 36.40 -10.81
CA VAL A 299 10.59 35.79 -12.02
C VAL A 299 11.90 35.12 -11.60
N ARG A 300 11.94 33.78 -11.61
CA ARG A 300 13.20 33.05 -11.48
C ARG A 300 14.02 33.26 -12.76
N SER A 301 15.18 33.89 -12.63
CA SER A 301 16.27 33.87 -13.62
C SER A 301 16.79 32.46 -13.85
#